data_AF-A0A1V5S9I7-F1
#
_entry.id   AF-A0A1V5S9I7-F1
#
_cell.length_a   1.000
_cell.length_b   1.000
_cell.length_c   1.000
_cell.angle_alpha   90.00
_cell.angle_beta   90.00
_cell.angle_gamma   90.00
#
_symmetry.space_group_name_H-M   'P 1'
#
loop_
_entity.id
_entity.type
_entity.pdbx_description
1 polymer ?
#
loop_
_entity_poly.entity_id
_entity_poly.type
_entity_poly.pdbx_seq_one_letter_code
_entity_poly.pdbx_strand_id
1 'polypeptide(L)'
;MALLIDIVTLFPDFFKSPLNESLLKKARERGLVNVRVHNLRDCGAGMVLKPEPIFECVEEVARDGWVVLLDPQGDPMSQKLARQLAKKKHLVLIAGHYEGVDQRVKDHLVDQEISVGDFITMGGEAPAVCVIEAVVRLVPEVVGNEESLANESFEHGVLEHPQYTRPREYRGWKVPEVLVSGHHEEVKAWQRKMSAQVTKEKRPDLAVNLKNNSEKVRKTSGHSGRKNK
;
A
#
# COMPACT_ATOMS: atom_id res chain seq x y z
N MET A 1 3.18 8.42 -18.35
CA MET A 1 3.99 9.42 -17.61
C MET A 1 4.43 8.73 -16.33
N ALA A 2 5.73 8.69 -16.04
CA ALA A 2 6.26 7.98 -14.88
C ALA A 2 5.71 8.58 -13.57
N LEU A 3 5.45 7.75 -12.57
CA LEU A 3 5.05 8.21 -11.24
C LEU A 3 6.25 8.92 -10.59
N LEU A 4 6.06 10.17 -10.17
CA LEU A 4 7.04 10.93 -9.40
C LEU A 4 6.70 10.84 -7.90
N ILE A 5 7.70 10.53 -7.07
CA ILE A 5 7.60 10.51 -5.61
C ILE A 5 8.72 11.37 -5.05
N ASP A 6 8.36 12.43 -4.35
CA ASP A 6 9.30 13.25 -3.58
C ASP A 6 9.13 12.93 -2.10
N ILE A 7 10.23 12.59 -1.43
CA ILE A 7 10.25 12.28 0.00
C ILE A 7 10.88 13.46 0.72
N VAL A 8 10.20 13.99 1.72
CA VAL A 8 10.66 15.11 2.54
C VAL A 8 10.97 14.56 3.94
N THR A 9 12.24 14.57 4.32
CA THR A 9 12.74 13.86 5.52
C THR A 9 13.96 14.55 6.13
N LEU A 10 14.21 14.31 7.42
CA LEU A 10 15.50 14.67 8.06
C LEU A 10 16.64 13.69 7.70
N PHE A 11 16.31 12.45 7.31
CA PHE A 11 17.24 11.35 7.19
C PHE A 11 17.26 10.79 5.75
N PRO A 12 17.76 11.56 4.76
CA PRO A 12 17.78 11.13 3.37
C PRO A 12 18.57 9.82 3.16
N ASP A 13 19.59 9.59 3.98
CA ASP A 13 20.45 8.41 3.93
C ASP A 13 19.71 7.11 4.26
N PHE A 14 18.58 7.18 5.00
CA PHE A 14 17.72 6.04 5.28
C PHE A 14 17.22 5.39 3.97
N PHE A 15 16.99 6.20 2.95
CA PHE A 15 16.43 5.76 1.67
C PHE A 15 17.49 5.22 0.69
N LYS A 16 18.78 5.35 0.99
CA LYS A 16 19.86 4.84 0.11
C LYS A 16 19.72 3.34 -0.17
N SER A 17 19.47 2.53 0.86
CA SER A 17 19.29 1.09 0.68
C SER A 17 17.96 0.73 0.00
N PRO A 18 16.78 1.07 0.56
CA PRO A 18 15.51 0.57 0.04
C PRO A 18 15.25 1.02 -1.41
N LEU A 19 15.66 2.24 -1.80
CA LEU A 19 15.45 2.72 -3.17
C LEU A 19 16.38 2.06 -4.21
N ASN A 20 17.47 1.42 -3.78
CA ASN A 20 18.49 0.84 -4.65
C ASN A 20 18.52 -0.69 -4.59
N GLU A 21 17.46 -1.33 -4.09
CA GLU A 21 17.34 -2.78 -4.03
C GLU A 21 16.11 -3.30 -4.79
N SER A 22 16.15 -4.58 -5.15
CA SER A 22 15.00 -5.36 -5.66
C SER A 22 14.25 -4.70 -6.85
N LEU A 23 12.91 -4.81 -6.87
CA LEU A 23 12.04 -4.28 -7.93
C LEU A 23 12.02 -2.76 -7.98
N LEU A 24 12.18 -2.08 -6.84
CA LEU A 24 12.19 -0.61 -6.80
C LEU A 24 13.39 -0.04 -7.56
N LYS A 25 14.57 -0.63 -7.40
CA LYS A 25 15.75 -0.33 -8.23
C LYS A 25 15.44 -0.49 -9.72
N LYS A 26 14.93 -1.66 -10.12
CA LYS A 26 14.63 -1.97 -11.52
C LYS A 26 13.59 -1.02 -12.12
N ALA A 27 12.57 -0.65 -11.35
CA ALA A 27 11.54 0.30 -11.77
C ALA A 27 12.13 1.70 -12.02
N ARG A 28 13.07 2.15 -11.18
CA ARG A 28 13.79 3.42 -11.34
C ARG A 28 14.73 3.39 -12.55
N GLU A 29 15.51 2.33 -12.71
CA GLU A 29 16.43 2.15 -13.86
C GLU A 29 15.70 2.11 -15.20
N ARG A 30 14.47 1.56 -15.22
CA ARG A 30 13.59 1.56 -16.40
C ARG A 30 12.82 2.86 -16.61
N GLY A 31 12.95 3.83 -15.69
CA GLY A 31 12.23 5.11 -15.76
C GLY A 31 10.72 4.98 -15.55
N LEU A 32 10.22 3.89 -14.97
CA LEU A 32 8.80 3.71 -14.66
C LEU A 32 8.36 4.57 -13.47
N VAL A 33 9.29 4.79 -12.55
CA VAL A 33 9.11 5.63 -11.35
C VAL A 33 10.33 6.51 -11.13
N ASN A 34 10.12 7.73 -10.65
CA ASN A 34 11.19 8.62 -10.21
C ASN A 34 10.99 8.89 -8.73
N VAL A 35 11.99 8.54 -7.91
CA VAL A 35 11.95 8.79 -6.46
C VAL A 35 13.09 9.73 -6.10
N ARG A 36 12.75 10.86 -5.49
CA ARG A 36 13.66 11.91 -5.05
C ARG A 36 13.53 12.09 -3.56
N VAL A 37 14.64 12.42 -2.91
CA VAL A 37 14.71 12.54 -1.46
C VAL A 37 15.28 13.90 -1.11
N HIS A 38 14.50 14.67 -0.36
CA HIS A 38 14.79 16.04 0.04
C HIS A 38 15.06 16.07 1.53
N ASN A 39 16.18 16.69 1.87
CA ASN A 39 16.58 16.86 3.25
C ASN A 39 15.95 18.14 3.80
N LEU A 40 15.10 18.01 4.81
CA LEU A 40 14.66 19.12 5.63
C LEU A 40 15.84 19.61 6.49
N ARG A 41 16.61 20.57 5.97
CA ARG A 41 17.68 21.21 6.73
C ARG A 41 17.09 22.26 7.68
N ASP A 42 17.83 22.58 8.75
CA ASP A 42 17.56 23.72 9.65
C ASP A 42 16.17 23.76 10.31
N CYS A 43 15.60 22.58 10.63
CA CYS A 43 14.30 22.45 11.34
C CYS A 43 14.28 22.98 12.78
N GLY A 44 15.40 23.55 13.26
CA GLY A 44 15.58 24.09 14.60
C GLY A 44 15.74 23.03 15.69
N ALA A 45 16.21 23.47 16.86
CA ALA A 45 16.29 22.64 18.05
C ALA A 45 14.91 22.58 18.72
N GLY A 46 14.13 21.55 18.40
CA GLY A 46 12.79 21.36 18.96
C GLY A 46 12.33 19.92 18.79
N MET A 47 11.37 19.52 19.63
CA MET A 47 10.74 18.20 19.56
C MET A 47 9.60 18.14 18.53
N VAL A 48 9.20 19.26 17.92
CA VAL A 48 8.18 19.32 16.86
C VAL A 48 8.82 19.98 15.64
N LEU A 49 8.63 19.41 14.45
CA LEU A 49 9.16 19.97 13.21
C LEU A 49 8.47 21.29 12.88
N LYS A 50 9.28 22.32 12.67
CA LYS A 50 8.82 23.66 12.28
C LYS A 50 8.08 23.62 10.94
N PRO A 51 7.06 24.46 10.76
CA PRO A 51 6.35 24.53 9.50
C PRO A 51 7.22 25.11 8.37
N GLU A 52 8.00 26.17 8.62
CA GLU A 52 8.65 26.95 7.56
C GLU A 52 9.52 26.08 6.63
N PRO A 53 10.43 25.22 7.12
CA PRO A 53 11.25 24.38 6.24
C PRO A 53 10.44 23.35 5.44
N ILE A 54 9.30 22.91 5.97
CA ILE A 54 8.42 21.94 5.30
C ILE A 54 7.65 22.65 4.17
N PHE A 55 7.05 23.80 4.46
CA PHE A 55 6.36 24.61 3.45
C PHE A 55 7.32 24.96 2.30
N GLU A 56 8.47 25.54 2.62
CA GLU A 56 9.47 25.95 1.61
C GLU A 56 9.91 24.76 0.74
N CYS A 57 10.22 23.61 1.36
CA CYS A 57 10.64 22.42 0.62
C CYS A 57 9.53 21.91 -0.30
N VAL A 58 8.28 21.79 0.18
CA VAL A 58 7.17 21.25 -0.61
C VAL A 58 6.77 22.20 -1.73
N GLU A 59 6.74 23.51 -1.48
CA GLU A 59 6.43 24.53 -2.49
C GLU A 59 7.48 24.58 -3.61
N GLU A 60 8.76 24.32 -3.30
CA GLU A 60 9.82 24.25 -4.30
C GLU A 60 9.69 23.00 -5.19
N VAL A 61 9.44 21.84 -4.59
CA VAL A 61 9.56 20.56 -5.30
C VAL A 61 8.24 20.05 -5.89
N ALA A 62 7.09 20.55 -5.41
CA ALA A 62 5.81 19.91 -5.68
C ALA A 62 4.58 20.82 -5.58
N ARG A 63 4.57 21.95 -6.31
CA ARG A 63 3.41 22.86 -6.38
C ARG A 63 2.05 22.20 -6.69
N ASP A 64 2.03 21.12 -7.47
CA ASP A 64 0.82 20.38 -7.87
C ASP A 64 0.82 18.90 -7.42
N GLY A 65 1.73 18.53 -6.51
CA GLY A 65 1.85 17.16 -6.00
C GLY A 65 0.79 16.84 -4.95
N TRP A 66 0.40 15.57 -4.83
CA TRP A 66 -0.47 15.13 -3.75
C TRP A 66 0.35 14.90 -2.47
N VAL A 67 0.15 15.75 -1.47
CA VAL A 67 0.96 15.80 -0.25
C VAL A 67 0.38 14.90 0.82
N VAL A 68 1.19 13.91 1.23
CA VAL A 68 0.85 12.94 2.26
C VAL A 68 1.76 13.13 3.46
N LEU A 69 1.17 13.29 4.64
CA LEU A 69 1.90 13.17 5.90
C LEU A 69 1.78 11.76 6.45
N LEU A 70 2.92 11.16 6.79
CA LEU A 70 2.97 9.84 7.43
C LEU A 70 2.79 10.05 8.94
N ASP A 71 1.58 9.80 9.44
CA ASP A 71 1.16 10.07 10.82
C ASP A 71 0.28 8.93 11.34
N PRO A 72 0.47 8.46 12.60
CA PRO A 72 -0.39 7.43 13.19
C PRO A 72 -1.88 7.83 13.29
N GLN A 73 -2.21 9.12 13.25
CA GLN A 73 -3.60 9.62 13.23
C GLN A 73 -4.25 9.57 11.85
N GLY A 74 -3.49 9.27 10.80
CA GLY A 74 -3.97 9.24 9.43
C GLY A 74 -4.85 8.04 9.09
N ASP A 75 -5.39 8.07 7.86
CA ASP A 75 -6.16 6.95 7.32
C ASP A 75 -5.31 5.67 7.31
N PRO A 76 -5.83 4.53 7.82
CA PRO A 76 -5.10 3.28 7.78
C PRO A 76 -4.78 2.84 6.34
N MET A 77 -3.51 2.57 6.10
CA MET A 77 -3.03 2.09 4.81
C MET A 77 -3.72 0.77 4.45
N SER A 78 -4.23 0.71 3.22
CA SER A 78 -4.93 -0.46 2.69
C SER A 78 -4.57 -0.66 1.22
N GLN A 79 -4.80 -1.87 0.70
CA GLN A 79 -4.57 -2.16 -0.71
C GLN A 79 -5.42 -1.26 -1.63
N LYS A 80 -6.65 -0.91 -1.21
CA LYS A 80 -7.50 0.05 -1.91
C LYS A 80 -6.85 1.43 -1.97
N LEU A 81 -6.29 1.91 -0.86
CA LEU A 81 -5.60 3.19 -0.78
C LEU A 81 -4.33 3.19 -1.64
N ALA A 82 -3.54 2.11 -1.60
CA ALA A 82 -2.38 1.92 -2.48
C ALA A 82 -2.76 2.08 -3.97
N ARG A 83 -3.86 1.46 -4.41
CA ARG A 83 -4.39 1.62 -5.78
C ARG A 83 -4.85 3.04 -6.10
N GLN A 84 -5.32 3.80 -5.12
CA GLN A 84 -5.70 5.21 -5.32
C GLN A 84 -4.45 6.09 -5.47
N LEU A 85 -3.45 5.89 -4.62
CA LEU A 85 -2.17 6.61 -4.67
C LEU A 85 -1.39 6.29 -5.95
N ALA A 86 -1.39 5.04 -6.42
CA ALA A 86 -0.72 4.63 -7.67
C ALA A 86 -1.29 5.30 -8.93
N LYS A 87 -2.48 5.91 -8.86
CA LYS A 87 -3.07 6.69 -9.97
C LYS A 87 -2.63 8.15 -9.97
N LYS A 88 -1.99 8.64 -8.89
CA LYS A 88 -1.45 9.99 -8.85
C LYS A 88 -0.26 10.07 -9.80
N LYS A 89 -0.03 11.24 -10.39
CA LYS A 89 1.17 11.48 -11.22
C LYS A 89 2.37 11.87 -10.35
N HIS A 90 2.10 12.52 -9.23
CA HIS A 90 3.07 13.07 -8.31
C HIS A 90 2.58 12.91 -6.88
N LEU A 91 3.38 12.24 -6.05
CA LEU A 91 3.20 12.10 -4.61
C LEU A 91 4.32 12.82 -3.88
N VAL A 92 3.98 13.50 -2.79
CA VAL A 92 4.94 14.03 -1.82
C VAL A 92 4.71 13.32 -0.50
N LEU A 93 5.74 12.70 0.05
CA LEU A 93 5.68 11.98 1.32
C LEU A 93 6.48 12.74 2.37
N ILE A 94 5.79 13.32 3.35
CA ILE A 94 6.42 13.99 4.49
C ILE A 94 6.65 12.94 5.58
N ALA A 95 7.92 12.60 5.81
CA ALA A 95 8.34 11.74 6.90
C ALA A 95 8.55 12.61 8.15
N GLY A 96 7.53 12.64 9.03
CA GLY A 96 7.62 13.30 10.33
C GLY A 96 8.65 12.64 11.25
N HIS A 97 9.14 13.36 12.25
CA HIS A 97 10.05 12.83 13.25
C HIS A 97 9.79 13.52 14.61
N TYR A 98 10.48 13.05 15.66
CA TYR A 98 10.36 13.56 17.03
C TYR A 98 8.92 13.38 17.55
N GLU A 99 8.32 14.41 18.16
CA GLU A 99 6.92 14.41 18.62
C GLU A 99 5.93 14.68 17.48
N GLY A 100 6.42 14.99 16.28
CA GLY A 100 5.61 15.15 15.08
C GLY A 100 5.86 16.47 14.34
N VAL A 101 4.87 16.85 13.55
CA VAL A 101 4.89 18.02 12.67
C VAL A 101 3.93 19.08 13.21
N ASP A 102 4.31 20.35 13.10
CA ASP A 102 3.44 21.48 13.43
C ASP A 102 2.06 21.35 12.74
N GLN A 103 0.98 21.52 13.50
CA GLN A 103 -0.39 21.32 13.04
C GLN A 103 -0.74 22.19 11.81
N ARG A 104 -0.12 23.36 11.64
CA ARG A 104 -0.38 24.24 10.48
C ARG A 104 0.05 23.60 9.16
N VAL A 105 1.06 22.71 9.18
CA VAL A 105 1.43 21.92 8.01
C VAL A 105 0.28 20.97 7.66
N LYS A 106 -0.29 20.31 8.66
CA LYS A 106 -1.43 19.40 8.46
C LYS A 106 -2.63 20.14 7.90
N ASP A 107 -2.95 21.29 8.48
CA ASP A 107 -4.18 22.04 8.16
C ASP A 107 -4.13 22.75 6.80
N HIS A 108 -2.93 23.09 6.30
CA HIS A 108 -2.78 23.98 5.14
C HIS A 108 -1.92 23.43 3.99
N LEU A 109 -1.15 22.36 4.21
CA LEU A 109 -0.26 21.80 3.19
C LEU A 109 -0.59 20.34 2.85
N VAL A 110 -1.08 19.56 3.80
CA VAL A 110 -1.30 18.12 3.65
C VAL A 110 -2.67 17.84 3.01
N ASP A 111 -2.68 17.10 1.91
CA ASP A 111 -3.91 16.60 1.30
C ASP A 111 -4.48 15.39 2.04
N GLN A 112 -3.60 14.56 2.63
CA GLN A 112 -3.98 13.35 3.33
C GLN A 112 -2.96 12.92 4.40
N GLU A 113 -3.43 12.55 5.58
CA GLU A 113 -2.62 11.83 6.58
C GLU A 113 -2.77 10.32 6.37
N ILE A 114 -1.69 9.55 6.43
CA ILE A 114 -1.71 8.09 6.29
C ILE A 114 -0.96 7.42 7.45
N SER A 115 -1.63 6.47 8.09
CA SER A 115 -1.05 5.57 9.09
C SER A 115 -0.75 4.20 8.47
N VAL A 116 0.42 3.63 8.74
CA VAL A 116 0.76 2.26 8.26
C VAL A 116 0.31 1.16 9.22
N GLY A 117 -0.29 1.52 10.37
CA GLY A 117 -0.92 0.60 11.30
C GLY A 117 -0.92 1.12 12.74
N ASP A 118 -1.55 0.35 13.62
CA ASP A 118 -1.75 0.69 15.03
C ASP A 118 -0.49 0.41 15.86
N PHE A 119 0.62 1.05 15.49
CA PHE A 119 1.91 0.98 16.18
C PHE A 119 2.72 2.26 15.91
N ILE A 120 3.78 2.49 16.70
CA ILE A 120 4.64 3.67 16.58
C ILE A 120 6.01 3.28 16.01
N THR A 121 6.56 4.15 15.17
CA THR A 121 7.93 4.04 14.62
C THR A 121 8.76 5.24 15.06
N MET A 122 10.09 5.19 14.88
CA MET A 122 10.99 6.29 15.28
C MET A 122 10.77 7.58 14.45
N GLY A 123 10.21 7.44 13.25
CA GLY A 123 9.97 8.50 12.30
C GLY A 123 9.21 7.97 11.09
N GLY A 124 8.80 8.87 10.20
CA GLY A 124 7.99 8.56 9.03
C GLY A 124 8.75 7.85 7.91
N GLU A 125 10.05 7.59 8.04
CA GLU A 125 10.86 6.99 6.99
C GLU A 125 10.48 5.54 6.70
N ALA A 126 10.31 4.71 7.74
CA ALA A 126 9.85 3.33 7.56
C ALA A 126 8.40 3.26 7.02
N PRO A 127 7.43 4.04 7.56
CA PRO A 127 6.11 4.20 6.93
C PRO A 127 6.17 4.63 5.46
N ALA A 128 7.03 5.58 5.10
CA ALA A 128 7.19 6.03 3.72
C ALA A 128 7.68 4.90 2.80
N VAL A 129 8.64 4.08 3.24
CA VAL A 129 9.07 2.89 2.48
C VAL A 129 7.91 1.91 2.27
N CYS A 130 7.10 1.64 3.31
CA CYS A 130 5.92 0.78 3.19
C CYS A 130 4.92 1.30 2.14
N VAL A 131 4.64 2.61 2.15
CA VAL A 131 3.75 3.25 1.17
C VAL A 131 4.34 3.18 -0.23
N ILE A 132 5.63 3.49 -0.39
CA ILE A 132 6.33 3.43 -1.69
C ILE A 132 6.28 2.01 -2.27
N GLU A 133 6.62 0.99 -1.50
CA GLU A 133 6.57 -0.42 -1.93
C GLU A 133 5.17 -0.83 -2.37
N ALA A 134 4.14 -0.49 -1.58
CA ALA A 134 2.75 -0.80 -1.88
C ALA A 134 2.22 -0.09 -3.14
N VAL A 135 2.69 1.14 -3.39
CA VAL A 135 2.26 1.96 -4.53
C VAL A 135 3.03 1.61 -5.80
N VAL A 136 4.36 1.55 -5.75
CA VAL A 136 5.22 1.36 -6.92
C VAL A 136 4.99 0.00 -7.57
N ARG A 137 4.74 -1.06 -6.79
CA ARG A 137 4.42 -2.38 -7.34
C ARG A 137 3.16 -2.40 -8.21
N LEU A 138 2.25 -1.44 -8.01
CA LEU A 138 1.00 -1.30 -8.77
C LEU A 138 1.17 -0.46 -10.04
N VAL A 139 2.33 0.19 -10.22
CA VAL A 139 2.64 0.91 -11.45
C VAL A 139 2.79 -0.11 -12.59
N PRO A 140 2.15 0.12 -13.75
CA PRO A 140 2.25 -0.78 -14.89
C PRO A 140 3.69 -1.17 -15.21
N GLU A 141 3.87 -2.43 -15.60
CA GLU A 141 5.15 -3.04 -15.95
C GLU A 141 6.21 -3.19 -14.84
N VAL A 142 5.96 -2.73 -13.60
CA VAL A 142 6.92 -2.91 -12.50
C VAL A 142 7.03 -4.39 -12.10
N VAL A 143 5.90 -5.01 -11.76
CA VAL A 143 5.83 -6.46 -11.47
C VAL A 143 5.71 -7.29 -12.76
N GLY A 144 5.08 -6.73 -13.79
CA GLY A 144 4.95 -7.36 -15.12
C GLY A 144 3.86 -8.42 -15.26
N ASN A 145 3.38 -9.01 -14.16
CA ASN A 145 2.26 -9.96 -14.16
C ASN A 145 1.00 -9.35 -13.52
N GLU A 146 0.14 -8.77 -14.34
CA GLU A 146 -1.10 -8.14 -13.90
C GLU A 146 -2.11 -9.14 -13.31
N GLU A 147 -2.14 -10.37 -13.81
CA GLU A 147 -3.04 -11.41 -13.30
C GLU A 147 -2.67 -11.81 -11.87
N SER A 148 -1.37 -11.87 -11.55
CA SER A 148 -0.92 -12.06 -10.17
C SER A 148 -1.42 -10.93 -9.26
N LEU A 149 -1.27 -9.68 -9.66
CA LEU A 149 -1.72 -8.51 -8.89
C LEU A 149 -3.25 -8.49 -8.68
N ALA A 150 -4.02 -9.11 -9.55
CA ALA A 150 -5.48 -9.17 -9.44
C ALA A 150 -5.97 -10.20 -8.41
N ASN A 151 -5.15 -11.23 -8.11
CA ASN A 151 -5.54 -12.37 -7.27
C ASN A 151 -4.81 -12.40 -5.91
N GLU A 152 -4.13 -11.32 -5.55
CA GLU A 152 -3.41 -11.18 -4.30
C GLU A 152 -4.32 -11.01 -3.08
N SER A 153 -3.71 -11.23 -1.92
CA SER A 153 -4.35 -10.95 -0.64
C SER A 153 -4.91 -9.51 -0.61
N PHE A 154 -6.12 -9.37 -0.05
CA PHE A 154 -6.89 -8.13 0.13
C PHE A 154 -7.54 -7.55 -1.13
N GLU A 155 -7.21 -7.97 -2.34
CA GLU A 155 -7.81 -7.47 -3.59
C GLU A 155 -9.33 -7.71 -3.68
N HIS A 156 -9.76 -8.86 -3.16
CA HIS A 156 -11.16 -9.24 -3.07
C HIS A 156 -11.62 -9.38 -1.63
N GLY A 157 -10.93 -8.73 -0.68
CA GLY A 157 -11.25 -8.83 0.74
C GLY A 157 -11.03 -10.23 1.33
N VAL A 158 -10.13 -11.01 0.75
CA VAL A 158 -9.71 -12.34 1.23
C VAL A 158 -8.19 -12.44 1.28
N LEU A 159 -7.66 -13.37 2.08
CA LEU A 159 -6.26 -13.76 2.02
C LEU A 159 -6.04 -14.79 0.90
N GLU A 160 -4.82 -14.86 0.38
CA GLU A 160 -4.44 -15.90 -0.57
C GLU A 160 -4.48 -17.31 0.03
N HIS A 161 -4.59 -18.29 -0.87
CA HIS A 161 -4.43 -19.69 -0.52
C HIS A 161 -2.97 -20.00 -0.14
N PRO A 162 -2.71 -21.10 0.59
CA PRO A 162 -1.35 -21.56 0.85
C PRO A 162 -0.60 -21.84 -0.46
N GLN A 163 0.67 -21.45 -0.50
CA GLN A 163 1.56 -21.66 -1.64
C GLN A 163 2.49 -22.84 -1.36
N TYR A 164 2.75 -23.65 -2.39
CA TYR A 164 3.65 -24.80 -2.33
C TYR A 164 4.60 -24.74 -3.51
N THR A 165 5.82 -25.21 -3.31
CA THR A 165 6.82 -25.33 -4.37
C THR A 165 7.61 -26.63 -4.19
N ARG A 166 8.56 -26.90 -5.08
CA ARG A 166 9.44 -28.06 -4.99
C ARG A 166 10.33 -27.95 -3.73
N PRO A 167 10.71 -29.08 -3.11
CA PRO A 167 10.38 -30.46 -3.47
C PRO A 167 8.95 -30.89 -3.08
N ARG A 168 8.42 -31.93 -3.73
CA ARG A 168 7.05 -32.44 -3.49
C ARG A 168 6.83 -32.94 -2.06
N GLU A 169 7.88 -33.43 -1.42
CA GLU A 169 7.86 -33.84 -0.02
C GLU A 169 9.09 -33.25 0.67
N TYR A 170 8.86 -32.62 1.82
CA TYR A 170 9.92 -32.09 2.67
C TYR A 170 9.66 -32.51 4.12
N ARG A 171 10.55 -33.32 4.69
CA ARG A 171 10.44 -33.85 6.07
C ARG A 171 9.11 -34.60 6.34
N GLY A 172 8.62 -35.36 5.35
CA GLY A 172 7.33 -36.06 5.44
C GLY A 172 6.11 -35.19 5.13
N TRP A 173 6.27 -33.87 4.95
CA TRP A 173 5.18 -32.97 4.58
C TRP A 173 5.03 -32.94 3.07
N LYS A 174 3.88 -33.39 2.59
CA LYS A 174 3.57 -33.50 1.17
C LYS A 174 2.83 -32.27 0.66
N VAL A 175 3.15 -31.86 -0.57
CA VAL A 175 2.30 -30.97 -1.35
C VAL A 175 0.94 -31.64 -1.56
N PRO A 176 -0.19 -30.93 -1.39
CA PRO A 176 -1.52 -31.47 -1.66
C PRO A 176 -1.62 -32.11 -3.04
N GLU A 177 -2.19 -33.32 -3.12
CA GLU A 177 -2.26 -34.10 -4.36
C GLU A 177 -2.96 -33.36 -5.51
N VAL A 178 -3.98 -32.55 -5.19
CA VAL A 178 -4.68 -31.70 -6.17
C VAL A 178 -3.77 -30.69 -6.87
N LEU A 179 -2.70 -30.22 -6.22
CA LEU A 179 -1.75 -29.26 -6.80
C LEU A 179 -0.75 -29.93 -7.76
N VAL A 180 -0.67 -31.26 -7.76
CA VAL A 180 0.21 -32.05 -8.62
C VAL A 180 -0.56 -32.94 -9.60
N SER A 181 -1.90 -32.86 -9.60
CA SER A 181 -2.77 -33.67 -10.47
C SER A 181 -2.78 -33.21 -11.93
N GLY A 182 -2.39 -31.96 -12.20
CA GLY A 182 -2.49 -31.34 -13.53
C GLY A 182 -3.89 -30.84 -13.90
N HIS A 183 -4.90 -31.03 -13.04
CA HIS A 183 -6.26 -30.58 -13.28
C HIS A 183 -6.46 -29.12 -12.87
N HIS A 184 -6.27 -28.18 -13.81
CA HIS A 184 -6.33 -26.74 -13.55
C HIS A 184 -7.62 -26.26 -12.86
N GLU A 185 -8.79 -26.82 -13.21
CA GLU A 185 -10.06 -26.43 -12.59
C GLU A 185 -10.19 -26.93 -11.15
N GLU A 186 -9.68 -28.13 -10.84
CA GLU A 186 -9.61 -28.64 -9.46
C GLU A 186 -8.65 -27.80 -8.61
N VAL A 187 -7.52 -27.40 -9.18
CA VAL A 187 -6.56 -26.50 -8.54
C VAL A 187 -7.23 -25.17 -8.19
N LYS A 188 -7.90 -24.52 -9.14
CA LYS A 188 -8.61 -23.25 -8.88
C LYS A 188 -9.71 -23.40 -7.83
N ALA A 189 -10.49 -24.47 -7.87
CA ALA A 189 -11.53 -24.75 -6.89
C ALA A 189 -10.92 -24.94 -5.48
N TRP A 190 -9.82 -25.68 -5.39
CA TRP A 190 -9.07 -25.86 -4.15
C TRP A 190 -8.51 -24.54 -3.62
N GLN A 191 -7.88 -23.73 -4.49
CA GLN A 191 -7.33 -22.42 -4.13
C GLN A 191 -8.40 -21.49 -3.55
N ARG A 192 -9.57 -21.39 -4.19
CA ARG A 192 -10.70 -20.60 -3.68
C ARG A 192 -11.19 -21.09 -2.31
N LYS A 193 -11.32 -22.41 -2.15
CA LYS A 193 -11.73 -23.03 -0.87
C LYS A 193 -10.72 -22.71 0.24
N MET A 194 -9.43 -22.87 -0.03
CA MET A 194 -8.38 -22.63 0.96
C MET A 194 -8.23 -21.15 1.31
N SER A 195 -8.34 -20.25 0.33
CA SER A 195 -8.36 -18.80 0.56
C SER A 195 -9.51 -18.41 1.52
N ALA A 196 -10.72 -18.91 1.29
CA ALA A 196 -11.86 -18.66 2.16
C ALA A 196 -11.65 -19.22 3.59
N GLN A 197 -11.08 -20.42 3.69
CA GLN A 197 -10.77 -21.05 4.98
C GLN A 197 -9.72 -20.23 5.76
N VAL A 198 -8.58 -19.92 5.15
CA VAL A 198 -7.49 -19.15 5.77
C VAL A 198 -7.97 -17.77 6.18
N THR A 199 -8.80 -17.12 5.35
CA THR A 199 -9.40 -15.82 5.70
C THR A 199 -10.28 -15.94 6.94
N LYS A 200 -11.17 -16.93 7.01
CA LYS A 200 -12.04 -17.14 8.17
C LYS A 200 -11.24 -17.39 9.46
N GLU A 201 -10.14 -18.13 9.36
CA GLU A 201 -9.30 -18.50 10.51
C GLU A 201 -8.42 -17.34 10.98
N LYS A 202 -7.76 -16.62 10.07
CA LYS A 202 -6.73 -15.61 10.41
C LYS A 202 -7.23 -14.18 10.41
N ARG A 203 -8.24 -13.88 9.61
CA ARG A 203 -8.83 -12.53 9.42
C ARG A 203 -10.35 -12.60 9.37
N PRO A 204 -11.00 -13.05 10.46
CA PRO A 204 -12.45 -13.19 10.51
C PRO A 204 -13.19 -11.87 10.24
N ASP A 205 -12.55 -10.73 10.52
CA ASP A 205 -13.03 -9.39 10.20
C ASP A 205 -13.27 -9.19 8.69
N LEU A 206 -12.40 -9.72 7.83
CA LEU A 206 -12.56 -9.66 6.37
C LEU A 206 -13.72 -10.53 5.90
N ALA A 207 -13.90 -11.71 6.50
CA ALA A 207 -14.99 -12.64 6.16
C ALA A 207 -16.38 -12.07 6.49
N VAL A 208 -16.50 -11.31 7.58
CA VAL A 208 -17.76 -10.62 7.96
C VAL A 208 -18.10 -9.53 6.93
N ASN A 209 -17.12 -8.75 6.51
CA ASN A 209 -17.33 -7.66 5.54
C ASN A 209 -17.82 -8.17 4.18
N LEU A 210 -17.36 -9.34 3.73
CA LEU A 210 -17.85 -9.96 2.49
C LEU A 210 -19.34 -10.32 2.56
N LYS A 211 -19.80 -10.89 3.69
CA LYS A 211 -21.22 -11.22 3.90
C LYS A 211 -22.07 -9.96 3.87
N ASN A 212 -21.68 -8.93 4.62
CA ASN A 212 -22.41 -7.67 4.71
C ASN A 212 -22.53 -6.97 3.35
N ASN A 213 -21.47 -6.99 2.53
CA ASN A 213 -21.50 -6.42 1.18
C ASN A 213 -22.40 -7.22 0.24
N SER A 214 -22.38 -8.56 0.31
CA SER A 214 -23.25 -9.40 -0.51
C SER A 214 -24.75 -9.20 -0.19
N GLU A 215 -25.09 -8.97 1.07
CA GLU A 215 -26.46 -8.69 1.51
C GLU A 215 -26.92 -7.28 1.11
N LYS A 216 -26.03 -6.28 1.17
CA LYS A 216 -26.33 -4.92 0.68
C LYS A 216 -26.61 -4.91 -0.82
N VAL A 217 -25.79 -5.59 -1.62
CA VAL A 217 -26.00 -5.69 -3.09
C VAL A 217 -27.33 -6.37 -3.42
N ARG A 218 -27.69 -7.45 -2.71
CA ARG A 218 -29.00 -8.12 -2.88
C ARG A 218 -30.19 -7.23 -2.53
N LYS A 219 -30.06 -6.38 -1.51
CA LYS A 219 -31.12 -5.43 -1.09
C LYS A 219 -31.28 -4.28 -2.08
N THR A 220 -30.20 -3.78 -2.69
CA THR A 220 -30.28 -2.70 -3.70
C THR A 220 -30.78 -3.21 -5.05
N SER A 221 -30.43 -4.43 -5.45
CA SER A 221 -30.96 -5.07 -6.68
C SER A 221 -32.43 -5.50 -6.56
N GLY A 222 -32.96 -5.64 -5.35
CA GLY A 222 -34.36 -5.99 -5.09
C GLY A 222 -35.34 -4.81 -5.11
N HIS A 223 -34.85 -3.56 -5.16
CA HIS A 223 -35.69 -2.36 -5.05
C HIS A 223 -36.00 -1.65 -6.38
N SER A 224 -35.47 -2.13 -7.52
CA SER A 224 -35.75 -1.55 -8.84
C SER A 224 -36.95 -2.18 -9.58
N GLY A 225 -37.71 -3.07 -8.93
CA GLY A 225 -38.76 -3.88 -9.57
C GLY A 225 -40.21 -3.55 -9.20
N ARG A 226 -40.49 -2.42 -8.52
CA ARG A 226 -41.88 -2.02 -8.20
C ARG A 226 -42.07 -0.52 -8.36
N LYS A 227 -42.34 -0.08 -9.59
CA LYS A 227 -43.18 1.08 -9.91
C LYS A 227 -43.46 1.05 -11.41
N ASN A 228 -44.61 0.50 -11.76
CA ASN A 228 -45.49 0.91 -12.87
C ASN A 228 -46.66 -0.07 -12.92
N LYS A 229 -47.71 0.28 -12.17
CA LYS A 229 -49.10 0.01 -12.49
C LYS A 229 -49.86 1.29 -12.26
#